data_AF-A0A0S8E2J8-F1
#
_entry.id   AF-A0A0S8E2J8-F1
#
_cell.length_a   1.000
_cell.length_b   1.000
_cell.length_c   1.000
_cell.angle_alpha   90.00
_cell.angle_beta   90.00
_cell.angle_gamma   90.00
#
_symmetry.space_group_name_H-M   'P 1'
#
loop_
_entity.id
_entity.type
_entity.pdbx_description
1 polymer ?
#
loop_
_entity_poly.entity_id
_entity_poly.type
_entity_poly.pdbx_seq_one_letter_code
_entity_poly.pdbx_strand_id
1 'polypeptide(L)'
;YVQETWWDDPTTRHGDGTTYAYADGHGEYWKWKGIDTVKMGRDRDRNHPGNYTPETAEGFQDLYRLQEATFGRLGYQPRYPR
;
A
#
# COMPACT_ATOMS: atom_id res chain seq x y z
N TYR A 1 7.02 2.45 -7.51
CA TYR A 1 7.19 3.87 -7.13
C TYR A 1 7.17 4.84 -8.31
N VAL A 2 7.52 4.45 -9.55
CA VAL A 2 7.35 5.32 -10.75
C VAL A 2 5.96 5.21 -11.41
N GLN A 3 5.16 4.26 -10.95
CA GLN A 3 3.77 4.06 -11.34
C GLN A 3 2.88 4.18 -10.11
N GLU A 4 1.70 4.77 -10.32
CA GLU A 4 0.64 4.94 -9.33
C GLU A 4 -0.16 3.65 -9.12
N THR A 5 0.55 2.55 -8.92
CA THR A 5 -0.02 1.22 -8.73
C THR A 5 0.71 0.46 -7.64
N TRP A 6 -0.01 -0.42 -6.98
CA TRP A 6 0.55 -1.53 -6.22
C TRP A 6 1.24 -2.49 -7.20
N TRP A 7 2.52 -2.78 -6.93
CA TRP A 7 3.22 -3.87 -7.59
C TRP A 7 3.09 -5.13 -6.75
N ASP A 8 3.44 -5.09 -5.46
CA ASP A 8 3.04 -6.13 -4.50
C ASP A 8 1.63 -5.87 -3.97
N ASP A 9 0.88 -6.94 -3.72
CA ASP A 9 -0.45 -6.83 -3.12
C ASP A 9 -0.35 -6.51 -1.61
N PRO A 10 -1.18 -5.62 -1.05
CA PRO A 10 -1.17 -5.26 0.35
C PRO A 10 -1.57 -6.45 1.22
N THR A 11 -0.79 -6.69 2.28
CA THR A 11 -1.06 -7.80 3.18
C THR A 11 -2.28 -7.53 4.04
N THR A 12 -3.17 -8.51 4.21
CA THR A 12 -4.39 -8.34 5.04
C THR A 12 -4.55 -9.38 6.15
N ARG A 13 -3.66 -10.40 6.20
CA ARG A 13 -3.76 -11.54 7.13
C ARG A 13 -3.69 -11.17 8.61
N HIS A 14 -3.04 -10.06 8.95
CA HIS A 14 -2.87 -9.62 10.33
C HIS A 14 -3.65 -8.34 10.58
N GLY A 15 -4.98 -8.47 10.60
CA GLY A 15 -5.88 -7.38 10.96
C GLY A 15 -6.00 -6.30 9.89
N ASP A 16 -5.99 -6.65 8.60
CA ASP A 16 -6.05 -5.72 7.45
C ASP A 16 -4.98 -4.62 7.48
N GLY A 17 -3.74 -5.04 7.73
CA GLY A 17 -2.60 -4.15 7.75
C GLY A 17 -1.31 -4.93 7.60
N THR A 18 -0.21 -4.19 7.79
CA THR A 18 1.13 -4.76 7.70
C THR A 18 2.05 -4.16 8.75
N THR A 19 3.07 -4.92 9.13
CA THR A 19 4.08 -4.50 10.09
C THR A 19 5.34 -4.13 9.32
N TYR A 20 5.84 -2.92 9.56
CA TYR A 20 7.09 -2.43 9.01
C TYR A 20 8.19 -2.52 10.04
N ALA A 21 9.39 -2.87 9.58
CA ALA A 21 10.62 -2.78 10.35
C ALA A 21 11.54 -1.79 9.64
N TYR A 22 12.19 -0.94 10.43
CA TYR A 22 13.01 0.16 9.92
C TYR A 22 14.47 -0.04 10.30
N ALA A 23 15.37 0.62 9.56
CA ALA A 23 16.82 0.39 9.67
C ALA A 23 17.42 0.82 11.02
N ASP A 24 16.76 1.70 11.76
CA ASP A 24 17.10 2.10 13.13
C ASP A 24 16.58 1.12 14.20
N GLY A 25 15.91 0.04 13.80
CA GLY A 25 15.38 -1.00 14.68
C GLY A 25 13.95 -0.77 15.16
N HIS A 26 13.27 0.30 14.76
CA HIS A 26 11.87 0.48 15.13
C HIS A 26 10.93 -0.42 14.30
N GLY A 27 9.78 -0.73 14.88
CA GLY A 27 8.70 -1.45 14.21
C GLY A 27 7.38 -0.70 14.38
N GLU A 28 6.58 -0.64 13.33
CA GLU A 28 5.26 0.01 13.37
C GLU A 28 4.25 -0.87 12.64
N TYR A 29 3.02 -0.92 13.16
CA TYR A 29 1.90 -1.54 12.48
C TYR A 29 1.06 -0.49 11.76
N TRP A 30 0.84 -0.68 10.46
CA TRP A 30 -0.04 0.17 9.68
C TRP A 30 -1.31 -0.59 9.31
N LYS A 31 -2.44 -0.12 9.84
CA LYS A 31 -3.77 -0.53 9.40
C LYS A 31 -4.12 0.19 8.10
N TRP A 32 -4.50 -0.56 7.07
CA TRP A 32 -5.00 0.02 5.82
C TRP A 32 -6.28 0.81 6.05
N LYS A 33 -6.41 1.94 5.36
CA LYS A 33 -7.56 2.83 5.44
C LYS A 33 -8.50 2.65 4.26
N GLY A 34 -7.97 2.38 3.07
CA GLY A 34 -8.73 2.11 1.86
C GLY A 34 -9.48 0.80 1.95
N ILE A 35 -10.80 0.84 1.79
CA ILE A 35 -11.61 -0.38 1.75
C ILE A 35 -11.29 -1.24 0.52
N ASP A 36 -10.91 -0.59 -0.58
CA ASP A 36 -10.42 -1.20 -1.80
C ASP A 36 -9.02 -1.83 -1.61
N THR A 37 -8.11 -1.18 -0.88
CA THR A 37 -6.84 -1.79 -0.43
C THR A 37 -7.09 -3.11 0.29
N VAL A 38 -8.01 -3.12 1.26
CA VAL A 38 -8.33 -4.31 2.06
C VAL A 38 -9.00 -5.39 1.23
N LYS A 39 -9.99 -5.04 0.39
CA LYS A 39 -10.67 -6.01 -0.49
C LYS A 39 -9.67 -6.66 -1.44
N MET A 40 -8.86 -5.86 -2.11
CA MET A 40 -7.87 -6.33 -3.06
C MET A 40 -6.83 -7.24 -2.40
N GLY A 41 -6.29 -6.85 -1.23
CA GLY A 41 -5.36 -7.71 -0.48
C GLY A 41 -5.98 -9.05 -0.08
N ARG A 42 -7.26 -9.07 0.32
CA ARG A 42 -7.98 -10.32 0.65
C ARG A 42 -8.25 -11.19 -0.58
N ASP A 43 -8.66 -10.59 -1.69
CA ASP A 43 -8.97 -11.31 -2.94
C ASP A 43 -7.70 -11.91 -3.58
N ARG A 44 -6.55 -11.25 -3.36
CA ARG A 44 -5.24 -11.63 -3.91
C ARG A 44 -4.33 -12.33 -2.92
N ASP A 45 -4.83 -12.68 -1.74
CA ASP A 45 -4.03 -13.31 -0.67
C ASP A 45 -3.27 -14.56 -1.13
N ARG A 46 -3.80 -15.27 -2.14
CA ARG A 46 -3.22 -16.51 -2.68
C ARG A 46 -2.63 -16.41 -4.09
N ASN A 47 -2.81 -15.28 -4.77
CA ASN A 47 -2.41 -15.11 -6.17
C ASN A 47 -2.03 -13.66 -6.46
N HIS A 48 -0.99 -13.46 -7.27
CA HIS A 48 -0.59 -12.13 -7.73
C HIS A 48 -0.89 -11.97 -9.23
N PRO A 49 -2.07 -11.42 -9.62
CA PRO A 49 -2.47 -11.30 -11.02
C PRO A 49 -1.79 -10.13 -11.77
N GLY A 50 -0.85 -9.44 -11.13
CA GLY A 50 -0.17 -8.24 -11.65
C GLY A 50 -0.60 -6.98 -10.90
N ASN A 51 -0.19 -5.83 -11.43
CA ASN A 51 -0.37 -4.55 -10.73
C ASN A 51 -1.85 -4.22 -10.44
N TYR A 52 -2.07 -3.44 -9.38
CA TYR A 52 -3.39 -2.90 -9.04
C TYR A 52 -3.37 -1.39 -8.86
N THR A 53 -4.37 -0.72 -9.42
CA THR A 53 -4.59 0.72 -9.18
C THR A 53 -5.74 0.85 -8.19
N PRO A 54 -5.57 1.55 -7.05
CA PRO A 54 -6.67 1.87 -6.16
C PRO A 54 -7.79 2.62 -6.87
N GLU A 55 -8.98 2.56 -6.28
CA GLU A 55 -10.19 3.24 -6.76
C GLU A 55 -10.66 4.32 -5.78
N THR A 56 -10.28 4.22 -4.50
CA THR A 56 -10.66 5.17 -3.45
C THR A 56 -9.52 6.09 -3.07
N ALA A 57 -9.85 7.29 -2.60
CA ALA A 57 -8.86 8.27 -2.15
C ALA A 57 -8.00 7.68 -1.02
N GLU A 58 -8.60 6.98 -0.07
CA GLU A 58 -7.91 6.32 1.04
C GLU A 58 -7.00 5.19 0.55
N GLY A 59 -7.40 4.45 -0.48
CA GLY A 59 -6.55 3.42 -1.08
C GLY A 59 -5.34 3.99 -1.81
N PHE A 60 -5.49 5.15 -2.45
CA PHE A 60 -4.35 5.92 -2.95
C PHE A 60 -3.45 6.42 -1.81
N GLN A 61 -4.00 6.87 -0.68
CA GLN A 61 -3.19 7.26 0.47
C GLN A 61 -2.38 6.10 1.07
N ASP A 62 -2.98 4.91 1.19
CA ASP A 62 -2.25 3.71 1.63
C ASP A 62 -1.07 3.41 0.70
N LEU A 63 -1.29 3.51 -0.63
CA LEU A 63 -0.26 3.31 -1.65
C LEU A 63 0.85 4.35 -1.53
N TYR A 64 0.50 5.62 -1.44
CA TYR A 64 1.47 6.71 -1.37
C TYR A 64 2.33 6.59 -0.13
N ARG A 65 1.70 6.37 1.03
CA ARG A 65 2.39 6.21 2.32
C ARG A 65 3.43 5.09 2.25
N LEU A 66 3.07 3.93 1.69
CA LEU A 66 4.02 2.82 1.52
C LEU A 66 5.17 3.18 0.58
N GLN A 67 4.86 3.74 -0.59
CA GLN A 67 5.89 4.07 -1.57
C GLN A 67 6.86 5.14 -1.04
N GLU A 68 6.36 6.15 -0.33
CA GLU A 68 7.20 7.16 0.29
C GLU A 68 8.05 6.61 1.43
N ALA A 69 7.51 5.74 2.30
CA ALA A 69 8.33 5.12 3.34
C ALA A 69 9.41 4.18 2.78
N THR A 70 9.14 3.54 1.65
CA THR A 70 10.09 2.62 1.01
C THR A 70 11.17 3.35 0.20
N PHE A 71 10.78 4.41 -0.53
CA PHE A 71 11.65 5.06 -1.53
C PHE A 71 11.97 6.53 -1.23
N GLY A 72 11.43 7.09 -0.14
CA GLY A 72 11.59 8.49 0.27
C GLY A 72 10.78 9.51 -0.53
N ARG A 73 10.10 9.09 -1.61
CA ARG A 73 9.26 9.95 -2.48
C ARG A 73 8.37 9.13 -3.42
N LEU A 74 7.38 9.78 -4.01
CA LEU A 74 6.71 9.28 -5.21
C LEU A 74 7.52 9.60 -6.46
N GLY A 75 7.55 8.68 -7.42
CA GLY A 75 8.20 8.84 -8.72
C GLY A 75 7.29 9.39 -9.82
N TYR A 76 6.11 9.90 -9.46
CA TYR A 76 5.06 10.42 -10.35
C TYR A 76 4.27 11.53 -9.66
N GLN A 77 3.42 12.22 -10.43
CA GLN A 77 2.45 13.18 -9.90
C GLN A 77 1.21 12.41 -9.40
N PRO A 78 0.87 12.46 -8.10
CA PRO A 78 -0.26 11.71 -7.57
C PRO A 78 -1.59 12.29 -8.05
N ARG A 79 -2.56 11.42 -8.33
CA ARG A 79 -3.92 11.79 -8.72
C ARG A 79 -4.72 12.40 -7.57
N TYR A 80 -4.46 11.93 -6.34
CA TYR A 80 -5.06 12.50 -5.13
C TYR A 80 -4.06 13.39 -4.39
N PRO A 81 -4.53 14.50 -3.79
CA PRO A 81 -3.69 15.30 -2.89
C PRO A 81 -3.15 14.43 -1.76
N ARG A 82 -1.92 14.73 -1.31
CA ARG A 82 -1.30 14.09 -0.15
C ARG A 82 -1.76 14.74 1.15
#